data_AF-A0A515EU46-F1
#
_entry.id   AF-A0A515EU46-F1
#
_cell.length_a   1.000
_cell.length_b   1.000
_cell.length_c   1.000
_cell.angle_alpha   90.00
_cell.angle_beta   90.00
_cell.angle_gamma   90.00
#
_symmetry.space_group_name_H-M   'P 1'
#
loop_
_entity.id
_entity.type
_entity.pdbx_description
1 polymer ?
#
loop_
_entity_poly.entity_id
_entity_poly.type
_entity_poly.pdbx_seq_one_letter_code
_entity_poly.pdbx_strand_id
1 'polypeptide(L)'
;MKLSIKALRGLAACVLGLMLTHGWAATLREDQKAVKQLMTKMYSYSINNFEFAEFNGKYDLSRLCKLQSQFFDASLLVSQDKKKPCQKSGRYTVGSSELLRDMQDTALPTKIATPVVEGDVAAVEVITDLRHLPLPEGRGRIVWFLNKTPVGWRIVNSLDFENWPIQDGKCWGDFGSPPTPWQKQFEAPQCKPGFVDKQIH
;
A
#
# COMPACT_ATOMS: atom_id res chain seq x y z
N MET A 1 -36.80 68.33 -4.36
CA MET A 1 -35.72 67.76 -5.19
C MET A 1 -34.84 66.91 -4.27
N LYS A 2 -34.66 65.62 -4.57
CA LYS A 2 -33.98 64.61 -3.72
C LYS A 2 -32.46 64.72 -3.89
N LEU A 3 -31.70 64.72 -2.79
CA LEU A 3 -30.27 64.33 -2.74
C LEU A 3 -30.06 63.58 -1.41
N SER A 4 -30.19 62.25 -1.41
CA SER A 4 -29.18 61.22 -1.71
C SER A 4 -28.30 60.88 -0.50
N ILE A 5 -28.81 59.92 0.27
CA ILE A 5 -28.17 59.11 1.30
C ILE A 5 -27.10 58.26 0.60
N LYS A 6 -25.80 58.51 0.83
CA LYS A 6 -24.70 57.55 0.53
C LYS A 6 -23.34 58.12 0.99
N ALA A 7 -23.08 58.11 2.29
CA ALA A 7 -21.70 58.21 2.82
C ALA A 7 -21.66 57.84 4.31
N LEU A 8 -22.10 56.63 4.69
CA LEU A 8 -21.79 56.10 6.02
C LEU A 8 -21.80 54.56 6.02
N ARG A 9 -20.90 53.97 5.23
CA ARG A 9 -20.56 52.53 5.30
C ARG A 9 -19.08 52.34 4.99
N GLY A 10 -18.23 53.02 5.76
CA GLY A 10 -16.81 52.73 5.87
C GLY A 10 -16.50 52.55 7.34
N LEU A 11 -15.80 51.47 7.70
CA LEU A 11 -15.37 51.08 9.06
C LEU A 11 -16.39 50.31 9.91
N ALA A 12 -16.85 49.17 9.40
CA ALA A 12 -17.29 48.04 10.25
C ALA A 12 -16.96 46.70 9.56
N ALA A 13 -15.75 46.59 9.00
CA ALA A 13 -15.28 45.39 8.28
C ALA A 13 -13.87 44.94 8.75
N CYS A 14 -13.56 45.16 10.03
CA CYS A 14 -12.37 44.63 10.66
C CYS A 14 -12.76 44.21 12.07
N VAL A 15 -12.96 42.90 12.30
CA VAL A 15 -12.64 42.17 13.55
C VAL A 15 -13.25 40.75 13.57
N LEU A 16 -14.25 40.39 12.76
CA LEU A 16 -14.72 39.00 12.68
C LEU A 16 -14.40 38.36 11.33
N GLY A 17 -13.40 37.49 11.30
CA GLY A 17 -13.15 36.65 10.13
C GLY A 17 -11.74 36.12 9.92
N LEU A 18 -10.80 36.39 10.82
CA LEU A 18 -9.53 35.64 10.90
C LEU A 18 -9.67 34.48 11.88
N MET A 19 -10.67 33.62 11.63
CA MET A 19 -10.60 32.24 12.11
C MET A 19 -9.53 31.57 11.27
N LEU A 20 -8.31 31.60 11.82
CA LEU A 20 -7.18 30.82 11.36
C LEU A 20 -7.63 29.38 11.19
N THR A 21 -7.86 28.95 9.96
CA THR A 21 -7.80 27.54 9.59
C THR A 21 -6.34 27.12 9.65
N HIS A 22 -5.82 26.99 10.87
CA HIS A 22 -4.72 26.08 11.11
C HIS A 22 -5.28 24.70 10.76
N GLY A 23 -5.09 24.27 9.52
CA GLY A 23 -5.18 22.87 9.17
C GLY A 23 -4.07 22.17 9.95
N TRP A 24 -4.38 21.70 11.16
CA TRP A 24 -3.50 20.81 11.89
C TRP A 24 -3.41 19.55 11.05
N ALA A 25 -2.30 19.38 10.32
CA ALA A 25 -1.96 18.08 9.78
C ALA A 25 -1.88 17.14 10.98
N ALA A 26 -2.87 16.26 11.14
CA ALA A 26 -2.93 15.34 12.26
C ALA A 26 -1.61 14.56 12.29
N THR A 27 -0.83 14.78 13.34
CA THR A 27 0.44 14.08 13.50
C THR A 27 0.12 12.60 13.69
N LEU A 28 0.82 11.73 12.93
CA LEU A 28 0.61 10.29 13.02
C LEU A 28 0.86 9.79 14.45
N ARG A 29 0.03 8.84 14.90
CA ARG A 29 0.30 8.09 16.14
C ARG A 29 1.58 7.25 15.98
N GLU A 30 2.22 6.90 17.10
CA GLU A 30 3.47 6.11 17.07
C GLU A 30 3.33 4.78 16.32
N ASP A 31 2.24 4.05 16.53
CA ASP A 31 2.00 2.80 15.78
C ASP A 31 1.81 3.05 14.27
N GLN A 32 1.14 4.15 13.89
CA GLN A 32 1.00 4.52 12.48
C GLN A 32 2.35 4.90 11.87
N LYS A 33 3.22 5.58 12.63
CA LYS A 33 4.61 5.86 12.21
C LYS A 33 5.39 4.57 12.02
N ALA A 34 5.31 3.65 12.98
CA ALA A 34 6.02 2.37 12.94
C ALA A 34 5.60 1.50 11.73
N VAL A 35 4.29 1.37 11.48
CA VAL A 35 3.78 0.66 10.30
C VAL A 35 4.24 1.36 9.02
N LYS A 36 4.11 2.69 8.93
CA LYS A 36 4.52 3.44 7.74
C LYS A 36 6.01 3.30 7.46
N GLN A 37 6.85 3.38 8.48
CA GLN A 37 8.31 3.19 8.37
C GLN A 37 8.67 1.77 7.93
N LEU A 38 7.98 0.75 8.45
CA LEU A 38 8.16 -0.64 8.02
C LEU A 38 7.88 -0.78 6.52
N MET A 39 6.76 -0.24 6.04
CA MET A 39 6.40 -0.29 4.63
C MET A 39 7.38 0.51 3.77
N THR A 40 7.77 1.71 4.20
CA THR A 40 8.77 2.53 3.49
C THR A 40 10.09 1.78 3.36
N LYS A 41 10.54 1.12 4.42
CA LYS A 41 11.74 0.28 4.39
C LYS A 41 11.55 -0.88 3.40
N MET A 42 10.43 -1.57 3.43
CA MET A 42 10.16 -2.70 2.52
C MET A 42 10.22 -2.28 1.03
N TYR A 43 9.60 -1.16 0.68
CA TYR A 43 9.57 -0.64 -0.69
C TYR A 43 10.87 0.07 -1.11
N SER A 44 11.79 0.35 -0.17
CA SER A 44 13.11 0.91 -0.50
C SER A 44 14.08 -0.12 -1.11
N TYR A 45 13.82 -1.41 -0.95
CA TYR A 45 14.62 -2.46 -1.59
C TYR A 45 14.31 -2.54 -3.08
N SER A 46 15.35 -2.68 -3.91
CA SER A 46 15.20 -2.92 -5.34
C SER A 46 14.39 -4.18 -5.62
N ILE A 47 13.78 -4.23 -6.81
CA ILE A 47 13.07 -5.40 -7.31
C ILE A 47 13.99 -6.63 -7.34
N ASN A 48 15.23 -6.47 -7.82
CA ASN A 48 16.25 -7.53 -7.82
C ASN A 48 16.44 -8.18 -6.45
N ASN A 49 16.68 -7.36 -5.41
CA ASN A 49 16.95 -7.88 -4.07
C ASN A 49 15.73 -8.56 -3.43
N PHE A 50 14.54 -7.99 -3.60
CA PHE A 50 13.35 -8.40 -2.84
C PHE A 50 12.46 -9.42 -3.58
N GLU A 51 12.37 -9.34 -4.90
CA GLU A 51 11.49 -10.20 -5.71
C GLU A 51 12.28 -11.35 -6.36
N PHE A 52 13.53 -11.10 -6.79
CA PHE A 52 14.32 -12.06 -7.56
C PHE A 52 15.49 -12.71 -6.79
N ALA A 53 15.67 -12.38 -5.51
CA ALA A 53 16.77 -12.85 -4.67
C ALA A 53 18.17 -12.54 -5.25
N GLU A 54 18.29 -11.51 -6.10
CA GLU A 54 19.54 -11.16 -6.75
C GLU A 54 20.26 -10.05 -5.98
N PHE A 55 21.39 -10.41 -5.38
CA PHE A 55 22.24 -9.51 -4.61
C PHE A 55 23.61 -9.41 -5.28
N ASN A 56 24.00 -8.20 -5.71
CA ASN A 56 25.26 -7.95 -6.41
C ASN A 56 25.44 -8.87 -7.65
N GLY A 57 24.37 -9.09 -8.42
CA GLY A 57 24.41 -9.95 -9.61
C GLY A 57 24.38 -11.46 -9.32
N LYS A 58 24.16 -11.87 -8.06
CA LYS A 58 24.14 -13.29 -7.67
C LYS A 58 22.85 -13.65 -6.97
N TYR A 59 22.31 -14.81 -7.34
CA TYR A 59 21.15 -15.40 -6.69
C TYR A 59 21.50 -15.92 -5.28
N ASP A 60 20.80 -15.43 -4.26
CA ASP A 60 21.00 -15.80 -2.85
C ASP A 60 19.67 -15.86 -2.09
N LEU A 61 19.09 -17.06 -2.02
CA LEU A 61 17.84 -17.33 -1.31
C LEU A 61 17.96 -17.17 0.21
N SER A 62 19.12 -17.49 0.79
CA SER A 62 19.28 -17.40 2.24
C SER A 62 19.20 -15.93 2.69
N ARG A 63 19.85 -15.06 1.92
CA ARG A 63 19.77 -13.62 2.14
C ARG A 63 18.38 -13.05 1.85
N LEU A 64 17.69 -13.53 0.82
CA LEU A 64 16.29 -13.17 0.59
C LEU A 64 15.41 -13.56 1.78
N CYS A 65 15.51 -14.79 2.29
CA CYS A 65 14.77 -15.25 3.47
C CYS A 65 14.95 -14.31 4.66
N LYS A 66 16.20 -13.98 5.00
CA LYS A 66 16.54 -13.07 6.10
C LYS A 66 16.02 -11.64 5.88
N LEU A 67 15.94 -11.23 4.62
CA LEU A 67 15.37 -9.94 4.25
C LEU A 67 13.84 -9.96 4.45
N GLN A 68 13.15 -10.93 3.87
CA GLN A 68 11.69 -11.01 3.90
C GLN A 68 11.15 -11.30 5.32
N SER A 69 11.89 -12.03 6.16
CA SER A 69 11.51 -12.29 7.57
C SER A 69 11.47 -11.04 8.45
N GLN A 70 11.99 -9.90 7.98
CA GLN A 70 11.85 -8.63 8.68
C GLN A 70 10.46 -8.01 8.50
N PHE A 71 9.73 -8.41 7.45
CA PHE A 71 8.47 -7.80 7.04
C PHE A 71 7.28 -8.74 7.22
N PHE A 72 7.43 -10.00 6.81
CA PHE A 72 6.34 -10.97 6.81
C PHE A 72 6.34 -11.81 8.07
N ASP A 73 5.14 -12.23 8.46
CA ASP A 73 4.95 -13.29 9.43
C ASP A 73 5.53 -14.60 8.87
N ALA A 74 6.07 -15.43 9.76
CA ALA A 74 6.73 -16.68 9.37
C ALA A 74 5.79 -17.61 8.60
N SER A 75 4.49 -17.61 8.94
CA SER A 75 3.48 -18.41 8.24
C SER A 75 3.37 -18.11 6.74
N LEU A 76 3.70 -16.87 6.32
CA LEU A 76 3.68 -16.47 4.91
C LEU A 76 4.96 -16.83 4.15
N LEU A 77 6.04 -17.15 4.88
CA LEU A 77 7.35 -17.45 4.30
C LEU A 77 7.61 -18.96 4.17
N VAL A 78 6.79 -19.80 4.81
CA VAL A 78 6.83 -21.25 4.64
C VAL A 78 6.10 -21.62 3.35
N SER A 79 6.86 -21.82 2.27
CA SER A 79 6.34 -22.39 1.02
C SER A 79 5.88 -23.84 1.25
N GLN A 80 4.82 -24.27 0.53
CA GLN A 80 4.48 -25.69 0.44
C GLN A 80 5.59 -26.49 -0.28
N ASP A 81 6.35 -25.83 -1.16
CA ASP A 81 7.57 -26.39 -1.72
C ASP A 81 8.75 -26.13 -0.76
N LYS A 82 9.09 -27.17 0.02
CA LYS A 82 10.21 -27.15 0.98
C LYS A 82 11.57 -26.81 0.36
N LYS A 83 11.71 -26.81 -0.98
CA LYS A 83 12.95 -26.45 -1.67
C LYS A 83 13.15 -24.95 -1.83
N LYS A 84 12.10 -24.13 -1.69
CA LYS A 84 12.16 -22.67 -1.83
C LYS A 84 11.40 -21.96 -0.69
N PRO A 85 11.82 -22.14 0.57
CA PRO A 85 11.29 -21.32 1.66
C PRO A 85 11.59 -19.84 1.35
N CYS A 86 10.65 -18.95 1.65
CA CYS A 86 10.75 -17.50 1.52
C CYS A 86 10.80 -16.88 0.11
N GLN A 87 10.12 -17.45 -0.88
CA GLN A 87 9.81 -16.72 -2.12
C GLN A 87 8.41 -16.09 -2.04
N LYS A 88 8.22 -15.15 -1.11
CA LYS A 88 7.02 -14.31 -1.14
C LYS A 88 7.28 -13.12 -2.07
N SER A 89 6.92 -13.27 -3.35
CA SER A 89 6.89 -12.15 -4.27
C SER A 89 5.56 -11.39 -4.17
N GLY A 90 5.48 -10.24 -4.84
CA GLY A 90 4.22 -9.53 -5.06
C GLY A 90 4.10 -8.20 -4.36
N ARG A 91 5.19 -7.43 -4.19
CA ARG A 91 5.06 -6.00 -3.78
C ARG A 91 4.34 -5.15 -4.82
N TYR A 92 4.21 -5.67 -6.03
CA TYR A 92 3.63 -4.99 -7.18
C TYR A 92 2.59 -5.92 -7.83
N THR A 93 1.40 -5.37 -8.08
CA THR A 93 0.33 -6.02 -8.84
C THR A 93 0.56 -5.76 -10.32
N VAL A 94 1.56 -6.44 -10.86
CA VAL A 94 1.93 -6.38 -12.27
C VAL A 94 1.62 -7.77 -12.81
N GLY A 95 0.62 -7.88 -13.70
CA GLY A 95 -0.05 -9.15 -14.05
C GLY A 95 0.82 -10.29 -14.59
N SER A 96 2.16 -10.12 -14.66
CA SER A 96 3.11 -11.22 -14.83
C SER A 96 4.48 -10.92 -14.19
N SER A 97 5.22 -11.98 -13.84
CA SER A 97 6.61 -11.89 -13.37
C SER A 97 7.60 -11.43 -14.43
N GLU A 98 7.27 -11.64 -15.71
CA GLU A 98 8.09 -11.21 -16.84
C GLU A 98 8.12 -9.69 -16.93
N LEU A 99 6.94 -9.07 -16.83
CA LEU A 99 6.82 -7.61 -16.77
C LEU A 99 7.59 -7.04 -15.56
N LEU A 100 7.49 -7.69 -14.39
CA LEU A 100 8.25 -7.27 -13.21
C LEU A 100 9.76 -7.34 -13.43
N ARG A 101 10.23 -8.31 -14.22
CA ARG A 101 11.65 -8.44 -14.58
C ARG A 101 12.10 -7.33 -15.52
N ASP A 102 11.27 -6.96 -16.49
CA ASP A 102 11.56 -5.82 -17.38
C ASP A 102 11.65 -4.49 -16.59
N MET A 103 11.00 -4.43 -15.41
CA MET A 103 11.02 -3.28 -14.52
C MET A 103 12.14 -3.28 -13.48
N GLN A 104 13.02 -4.29 -13.46
CA GLN A 104 13.90 -4.53 -12.32
C GLN A 104 14.84 -3.36 -11.98
N ASP A 105 15.20 -2.56 -13.00
CA ASP A 105 16.08 -1.39 -12.89
C ASP A 105 15.30 -0.06 -12.82
N THR A 106 13.97 -0.12 -12.81
CA THR A 106 13.08 1.04 -12.74
C THR A 106 12.64 1.30 -11.29
N ALA A 107 12.87 2.52 -10.81
CA ALA A 107 12.29 2.96 -9.54
C ALA A 107 10.79 3.20 -9.72
N LEU A 108 9.96 2.28 -9.22
CA LEU A 108 8.51 2.41 -9.31
C LEU A 108 7.97 3.40 -8.26
N PRO A 109 7.37 4.55 -8.67
CA PRO A 109 6.84 5.52 -7.73
C PRO A 109 5.76 4.88 -6.84
N THR A 110 6.01 4.87 -5.54
CA THR A 110 5.16 4.19 -4.57
C THR A 110 4.65 5.18 -3.54
N LYS A 111 3.32 5.30 -3.40
CA LYS A 111 2.67 6.09 -2.36
C LYS A 111 2.16 5.17 -1.26
N ILE A 112 2.70 5.34 -0.05
CA ILE A 112 2.26 4.65 1.16
C ILE A 112 1.28 5.56 1.91
N ALA A 113 0.03 5.13 2.03
CA ALA A 113 -1.02 5.86 2.73
C ALA A 113 -0.77 5.95 4.25
N THR A 114 -1.58 6.73 4.94
CA THR A 114 -1.60 6.71 6.40
C THR A 114 -2.17 5.37 6.89
N PRO A 115 -1.44 4.60 7.72
CA PRO A 115 -1.96 3.32 8.22
C PRO A 115 -3.21 3.50 9.10
N VAL A 116 -4.16 2.59 8.94
CA VAL A 116 -5.26 2.40 9.88
C VAL A 116 -4.76 1.41 10.93
N VAL A 117 -4.83 1.77 12.22
CA VAL A 117 -4.36 0.94 13.33
C VAL A 117 -5.47 0.82 14.36
N GLU A 118 -5.82 -0.41 14.72
CA GLU A 118 -6.80 -0.77 15.75
C GLU A 118 -6.22 -1.83 16.69
N GLY A 119 -5.77 -1.40 17.87
CA GLY A 119 -5.09 -2.28 18.80
C GLY A 119 -3.83 -2.89 18.19
N ASP A 120 -3.79 -4.22 18.11
CA ASP A 120 -2.66 -4.99 17.60
C ASP A 120 -2.79 -5.36 16.11
N VAL A 121 -3.77 -4.79 15.39
CA VAL A 121 -3.90 -4.96 13.94
C VAL A 121 -3.76 -3.62 13.20
N ALA A 122 -3.23 -3.70 11.98
CA ALA A 122 -3.08 -2.54 11.11
C ALA A 122 -3.31 -2.89 9.64
N ALA A 123 -3.75 -1.90 8.88
CA ALA A 123 -3.89 -1.95 7.44
C ALA A 123 -3.23 -0.72 6.84
N VAL A 124 -2.52 -0.91 5.73
CA VAL A 124 -1.85 0.17 5.03
C VAL A 124 -1.97 -0.03 3.53
N GLU A 125 -2.53 0.97 2.89
CA GLU A 125 -2.65 1.01 1.44
C GLU A 125 -1.34 1.49 0.81
N VAL A 126 -0.94 0.80 -0.25
CA VAL A 126 0.19 1.15 -1.09
C VAL A 126 -0.28 1.23 -2.53
N ILE A 127 -0.05 2.38 -3.16
CA ILE A 127 -0.36 2.61 -4.57
C ILE A 127 0.96 2.74 -5.34
N THR A 128 1.14 1.92 -6.36
CA THR A 128 2.29 1.99 -7.27
C THR A 128 1.88 2.61 -8.59
N ASP A 129 2.55 3.68 -9.01
CA ASP A 129 2.27 4.30 -10.31
C ASP A 129 2.96 3.55 -11.44
N LEU A 130 2.18 2.82 -12.24
CA LEU A 130 2.64 2.01 -13.37
C LEU A 130 2.43 2.71 -14.72
N ARG A 131 1.91 3.94 -14.74
CA ARG A 131 1.52 4.64 -15.98
C ARG A 131 2.68 5.02 -16.89
N HIS A 132 3.90 4.97 -16.39
CA HIS A 132 5.12 5.23 -17.17
C HIS A 132 5.59 3.99 -17.94
N LEU A 133 4.89 2.87 -17.80
CA LEU A 133 5.25 1.59 -18.39
C LEU A 133 4.34 1.28 -19.59
N PRO A 134 4.79 0.48 -20.56
CA PRO A 134 4.01 0.07 -21.73
C PRO A 134 2.97 -1.01 -21.37
N LEU A 135 2.25 -0.83 -20.26
CA LEU A 135 1.18 -1.72 -19.80
C LEU A 135 -0.18 -1.08 -20.08
N PRO A 136 -1.19 -1.88 -20.47
CA PRO A 136 -2.57 -1.40 -20.60
C PRO A 136 -3.12 -1.07 -19.21
N GLU A 137 -2.83 0.15 -18.80
CA GLU A 137 -3.45 0.96 -17.74
C GLU A 137 -3.26 0.58 -16.26
N GLY A 138 -3.32 1.62 -15.42
CA GLY A 138 -3.76 1.52 -14.03
C GLY A 138 -2.65 1.33 -13.01
N ARG A 139 -2.64 2.18 -11.99
CA ARG A 139 -1.74 2.03 -10.83
C ARG A 139 -1.99 0.67 -10.17
N GLY A 140 -0.97 0.04 -9.59
CA GLY A 140 -1.19 -1.08 -8.70
C GLY A 140 -1.70 -0.60 -7.34
N ARG A 141 -2.64 -1.31 -6.71
CA ARG A 141 -3.02 -1.03 -5.31
C ARG A 141 -2.93 -2.33 -4.50
N ILE A 142 -2.23 -2.25 -3.37
CA ILE A 142 -2.19 -3.32 -2.38
C ILE A 142 -2.61 -2.75 -1.03
N VAL A 143 -3.50 -3.44 -0.33
CA VAL A 143 -3.72 -3.23 1.10
C VAL A 143 -2.96 -4.32 1.86
N TRP A 144 -1.92 -3.92 2.57
CA TRP A 144 -1.18 -4.82 3.45
C TRP A 144 -1.84 -4.87 4.82
N PHE A 145 -2.05 -6.08 5.34
CA PHE A 145 -2.57 -6.30 6.69
C PHE A 145 -1.44 -6.77 7.60
N LEU A 146 -1.35 -6.18 8.78
CA LEU A 146 -0.27 -6.41 9.72
C LEU A 146 -0.80 -6.71 11.12
N ASN A 147 -0.08 -7.59 11.83
CA ASN A 147 -0.25 -7.79 13.27
C ASN A 147 0.96 -7.25 14.02
N LYS A 148 0.73 -6.71 15.21
CA LYS A 148 1.76 -6.32 16.16
C LYS A 148 2.27 -7.58 16.86
N THR A 149 3.59 -7.74 16.88
CA THR A 149 4.26 -8.84 17.58
C THR A 149 5.23 -8.26 18.62
N PRO A 150 5.77 -9.06 19.56
CA PRO A 150 6.78 -8.59 20.51
C PRO A 150 8.02 -7.97 19.83
N VAL A 151 8.30 -8.36 18.58
CA VAL A 151 9.44 -7.89 17.78
C VAL A 151 9.02 -6.88 16.68
N GLY A 152 7.84 -6.28 16.83
CA GLY A 152 7.30 -5.25 15.93
C GLY A 152 6.21 -5.74 14.99
N TRP A 153 5.81 -4.91 14.05
CA TRP A 153 4.74 -5.21 13.10
C TRP A 153 5.18 -6.24 12.04
N ARG A 154 4.29 -7.17 11.67
CA ARG A 154 4.52 -8.18 10.62
C ARG A 154 3.31 -8.27 9.70
N ILE A 155 3.56 -8.36 8.40
CA ILE A 155 2.55 -8.58 7.37
C ILE A 155 2.00 -10.01 7.51
N VAL A 156 0.69 -10.13 7.59
CA VAL A 156 -0.04 -11.39 7.76
C VAL A 156 -0.99 -11.69 6.60
N ASN A 157 -1.36 -10.69 5.81
CA ASN A 157 -2.18 -10.88 4.61
C ASN A 157 -2.01 -9.69 3.65
N SER A 158 -2.49 -9.84 2.42
CA SER A 158 -2.63 -8.76 1.44
C SER A 158 -3.99 -8.81 0.78
N LEU A 159 -4.45 -7.66 0.26
CA LEU A 159 -5.56 -7.54 -0.68
C LEU A 159 -5.06 -6.75 -1.88
N ASP A 160 -4.98 -7.43 -3.01
CA ASP A 160 -4.31 -6.97 -4.22
C ASP A 160 -5.36 -6.56 -5.26
N PHE A 161 -5.22 -5.37 -5.85
CA PHE A 161 -6.08 -4.89 -6.92
C PHE A 161 -5.26 -4.63 -8.17
N GLU A 162 -5.50 -5.41 -9.21
CA GLU A 162 -4.96 -5.16 -10.53
C GLU A 162 -5.72 -3.98 -11.17
N ASN A 163 -4.99 -2.99 -11.72
CA ASN A 163 -5.50 -1.84 -12.47
C ASN A 163 -6.36 -0.83 -11.69
N TRP A 164 -5.76 -0.11 -10.74
CA TRP A 164 -6.39 0.92 -9.90
C TRP A 164 -6.17 2.38 -10.37
N PRO A 165 -7.13 3.31 -10.18
CA PRO A 165 -8.54 3.06 -9.89
C PRO A 165 -9.24 2.50 -11.13
N ILE A 166 -10.30 1.75 -10.91
CA ILE A 166 -10.96 0.99 -11.96
C ILE A 166 -11.97 1.88 -12.67
N GLN A 167 -11.82 1.99 -13.99
CA GLN A 167 -12.61 2.92 -14.81
C GLN A 167 -13.95 2.30 -15.25
N ASP A 168 -14.04 0.97 -15.38
CA ASP A 168 -15.20 0.30 -16.00
C ASP A 168 -16.18 -0.38 -15.01
N GLY A 169 -16.07 -0.07 -13.72
CA GLY A 169 -16.95 -0.65 -12.68
C GLY A 169 -16.79 -2.16 -12.43
N LYS A 170 -15.89 -2.83 -13.15
CA LYS A 170 -15.50 -4.23 -12.92
C LYS A 170 -14.22 -4.27 -12.12
N CYS A 171 -14.36 -4.47 -10.81
CA CYS A 171 -13.22 -4.57 -9.93
C CYS A 171 -13.13 -5.94 -9.26
N TRP A 172 -11.91 -6.47 -9.26
CA TRP A 172 -11.51 -7.69 -8.59
C TRP A 172 -10.38 -7.34 -7.63
N GLY A 173 -10.55 -7.77 -6.38
CA GLY A 173 -9.51 -7.69 -5.36
C GLY A 173 -9.28 -9.08 -4.82
N ASP A 174 -8.02 -9.51 -4.79
CA ASP A 174 -7.67 -10.86 -4.38
C ASP A 174 -6.93 -10.84 -3.05
N PHE A 175 -7.46 -11.58 -2.08
CA PHE A 175 -6.74 -11.78 -0.83
C PHE A 175 -5.64 -12.82 -0.99
N GLY A 176 -4.47 -12.55 -0.40
CA GLY A 176 -3.37 -13.51 -0.36
C GLY A 176 -3.66 -14.77 0.48
N SER A 177 -4.64 -14.70 1.39
CA SER A 177 -5.13 -15.80 2.24
C SER A 177 -6.55 -15.47 2.75
N PRO A 178 -7.34 -16.46 3.24
CA PRO A 178 -8.70 -16.22 3.71
C PRO A 178 -8.80 -15.04 4.71
N PRO A 179 -9.60 -14.00 4.43
CA PRO A 179 -9.59 -12.77 5.23
C PRO A 179 -10.40 -12.89 6.52
N THR A 180 -9.97 -12.16 7.56
CA THR A 180 -10.78 -11.96 8.77
C THR A 180 -11.95 -11.00 8.53
N PRO A 181 -12.99 -10.97 9.38
CA PRO A 181 -14.08 -9.99 9.25
C PRO A 181 -13.60 -8.55 9.21
N TRP A 182 -12.56 -8.23 9.97
CA TRP A 182 -11.94 -6.90 9.99
C TRP A 182 -11.23 -6.58 8.66
N GLN A 183 -10.56 -7.56 8.04
CA GLN A 183 -9.88 -7.34 6.74
C GLN A 183 -10.87 -7.12 5.60
N LYS A 184 -12.04 -7.77 5.64
CA LYS A 184 -13.10 -7.62 4.62
C LYS A 184 -13.62 -6.19 4.49
N GLN A 185 -13.51 -5.36 5.54
CA GLN A 185 -13.95 -3.97 5.45
C GLN A 185 -13.11 -3.12 4.47
N PHE A 186 -11.94 -3.61 4.04
CA PHE A 186 -11.05 -2.94 3.09
C PHE A 186 -11.30 -3.36 1.63
N GLU A 187 -12.22 -4.30 1.40
CA GLU A 187 -12.77 -4.55 0.07
C GLU A 187 -13.36 -3.24 -0.46
N ALA A 188 -13.09 -2.92 -1.74
CA ALA A 188 -13.73 -1.77 -2.34
C ALA A 188 -15.18 -2.15 -2.68
N PRO A 189 -16.21 -1.44 -2.20
CA PRO A 189 -17.62 -1.84 -2.33
C PRO A 189 -18.10 -2.03 -3.79
N GLN A 190 -17.45 -1.34 -4.73
CA GLN A 190 -17.66 -1.46 -6.17
C GLN A 190 -16.93 -2.66 -6.82
N CYS A 191 -16.21 -3.46 -6.03
CA CYS A 191 -15.47 -4.65 -6.45
C CYS A 191 -16.21 -5.90 -6.02
N LYS A 192 -16.39 -6.86 -6.93
CA LYS A 192 -16.88 -8.19 -6.53
C LYS A 192 -15.72 -8.96 -5.90
N PRO A 193 -15.88 -9.57 -4.72
CA PRO A 193 -14.83 -10.38 -4.13
C PRO A 193 -14.55 -11.59 -5.02
N GLY A 194 -13.31 -11.73 -5.48
CA GLY A 194 -12.79 -12.93 -6.12
C GLY A 194 -12.02 -13.75 -5.10
N PHE A 195 -12.15 -15.08 -5.16
CA PHE A 195 -11.19 -15.99 -4.55
C PHE A 195 -10.38 -16.59 -5.70
N VAL A 196 -9.10 -16.24 -5.82
CA VAL A 196 -8.20 -17.01 -6.67
C VAL A 196 -7.78 -18.23 -5.86
N ASP A 197 -8.51 -19.32 -6.07
CA ASP A 197 -7.97 -20.65 -5.79
C ASP A 197 -6.82 -20.84 -6.78
N LYS A 198 -5.59 -20.48 -6.37
CA LYS A 198 -4.38 -20.71 -7.17
C LYS A 198 -4.18 -22.21 -7.29
N GLN A 199 -4.92 -22.86 -8.18
CA GLN A 199 -4.48 -24.10 -8.78
C GLN A 199 -3.24 -23.75 -9.60
N ILE A 200 -2.09 -24.01 -8.97
CA ILE A 200 -0.76 -23.94 -9.55
C ILE A 200 -0.72 -24.92 -10.73
N HIS A 201 -0.55 -24.39 -11.94
CA HIS A 201 0.07 -25.11 -13.05
C HIS A 201 1.52 -24.66 -13.16
#